data_AF-A0A7R9KI13-F1
#
_entry.id   AF-A0A7R9KI13-F1
#
_cell.length_a   1.000
_cell.length_b   1.000
_cell.length_c   1.000
_cell.angle_alpha   90.00
_cell.angle_beta   90.00
_cell.angle_gamma   90.00
#
_symmetry.space_group_name_H-M   'P 1'
#
loop_
_entity.id
_entity.type
_entity.pdbx_description
1 polymer ?
#
loop_
_entity_poly.entity_id
_entity_poly.type
_entity_poly.pdbx_seq_one_letter_code
_entity_poly.pdbx_strand_id
1 'polypeptide(L)'
;SYKRNEQLVHHKNVIHLNNKSFVCDVNECNKRFARKKDLFQHKNNIHLNEKPFKCNEEICGKTFAKEYLLNSHKRIHSGEKPFICDFNGCNASFKRVSHLSQHKSNVHLNERLIKCDFPDCKQTFKQTNHLVAHKNRVHFKLRFLLQEVLI
;
A
#
# COMPACT_ATOMS: atom_id res chain seq x y z
N SER A 1 15.69 18.82 -8.33
CA SER A 1 15.74 20.29 -8.34
C SER A 1 14.46 20.85 -7.72
N TYR A 2 14.54 21.80 -6.78
CA TYR A 2 13.37 22.41 -6.14
C TYR A 2 13.08 23.76 -6.78
N LYS A 3 11.81 24.05 -7.04
CA LYS A 3 11.40 25.31 -7.69
C LYS A 3 11.49 26.52 -6.74
N ARG A 4 11.40 26.28 -5.43
CA ARG A 4 11.43 27.33 -4.38
C ARG A 4 12.26 26.86 -3.18
N ASN A 5 12.96 27.78 -2.52
CA ASN A 5 13.82 27.47 -1.36
C ASN A 5 13.03 26.83 -0.20
N GLU A 6 11.83 27.33 0.09
CA GLU A 6 10.91 26.73 1.07
C GLU A 6 10.63 25.24 0.84
N GLN A 7 10.59 24.78 -0.42
CA GLN A 7 10.39 23.37 -0.75
C GLN A 7 11.63 22.53 -0.42
N LEU A 8 12.82 23.09 -0.63
CA LEU A 8 14.09 22.47 -0.26
C LEU A 8 14.24 22.39 1.25
N VAL A 9 13.97 23.49 1.96
CA VAL A 9 14.01 23.52 3.43
C VAL A 9 13.02 22.53 4.02
N HIS A 10 11.78 22.53 3.52
CA HIS A 10 10.77 21.56 3.94
C HIS A 10 11.22 20.12 3.64
N HIS A 11 11.77 19.84 2.46
CA HIS A 11 12.31 18.52 2.15
C HIS A 11 13.39 18.09 3.14
N LYS A 12 14.39 18.95 3.41
CA LYS A 12 15.47 18.64 4.34
C LYS A 12 14.92 18.33 5.74
N ASN A 13 14.01 19.17 6.22
CA ASN A 13 13.37 19.00 7.53
C ASN A 13 12.61 17.67 7.62
N VAL A 14 11.87 17.30 6.58
CA VAL A 14 11.01 16.11 6.63
C VAL A 14 11.76 14.81 6.35
N ILE A 15 12.71 14.82 5.41
CA ILE A 15 13.37 13.61 4.91
C ILE A 15 14.66 13.32 5.67
N HIS A 16 15.47 14.34 5.97
CA HIS A 16 16.76 14.14 6.64
C HIS A 16 16.67 14.31 8.15
N LEU A 17 15.89 15.29 8.62
CA LEU A 17 15.74 15.57 10.05
C LEU A 17 14.51 14.91 10.69
N ASN A 18 13.67 14.24 9.88
CA ASN A 18 12.41 13.60 10.29
C ASN A 18 11.50 14.51 11.15
N ASN A 19 11.54 15.81 10.88
CA ASN A 19 10.75 16.79 11.62
C ASN A 19 9.28 16.71 11.19
N LYS A 20 8.47 16.08 12.04
CA LYS A 20 7.01 15.94 11.89
C LYS A 20 6.32 16.63 13.06
N SER A 21 6.14 17.94 12.93
CA SER A 21 5.66 18.80 14.00
C SER A 21 4.14 18.72 14.22
N PHE A 22 3.37 18.20 13.26
CA PHE A 22 1.92 18.13 13.38
C PHE A 22 1.51 16.79 13.98
N VAL A 23 0.92 16.79 15.18
CA VAL A 23 0.53 15.59 15.92
C VAL A 23 -0.98 15.42 15.87
N CYS A 24 -1.44 14.18 15.75
CA CYS A 24 -2.85 13.85 15.92
C CYS A 24 -3.24 13.98 17.39
N ASP A 25 -4.31 14.75 17.65
CA ASP A 25 -4.87 15.03 18.97
C ASP A 25 -5.91 13.98 19.42
N VAL A 26 -6.24 13.02 18.56
CA VAL A 26 -7.13 11.92 18.93
C VAL A 26 -6.40 11.00 19.90
N ASN A 27 -7.07 10.70 21.01
CA ASN A 27 -6.53 9.88 22.10
C ASN A 27 -5.95 8.56 21.53
N GLU A 28 -4.79 8.17 22.06
CA GLU A 28 -4.03 6.96 21.68
C GLU A 28 -3.51 6.90 20.22
N CYS A 29 -3.85 7.84 19.34
CA CYS A 29 -3.40 7.80 17.94
C CYS A 29 -1.90 8.11 17.78
N ASN A 30 -1.42 9.17 18.45
CA ASN A 30 -0.02 9.61 18.50
C ASN A 30 0.69 9.77 17.12
N LYS A 31 -0.05 9.75 16.00
CA LYS A 31 0.52 9.86 14.66
C LYS A 31 1.04 11.27 14.40
N ARG A 32 2.22 11.36 13.78
CA ARG A 32 2.89 12.63 13.47
C ARG A 32 3.02 12.82 11.96
N PHE A 33 2.85 14.07 11.53
CA PHE A 33 2.81 14.48 10.13
C PHE A 33 3.73 15.67 9.88
N ALA A 34 4.28 15.70 8.66
CA ALA A 34 5.16 16.76 8.18
C ALA A 34 4.40 18.04 7.79
N ARG A 35 3.12 17.91 7.43
CA ARG A 35 2.29 19.04 6.97
C ARG A 35 0.93 18.99 7.65
N LYS A 36 0.37 20.17 7.92
CA LYS A 36 -0.99 20.32 8.45
C LYS A 36 -2.04 19.61 7.59
N LYS A 37 -1.93 19.71 6.26
CA LYS A 37 -2.84 19.03 5.32
C LYS A 37 -2.82 17.50 5.47
N ASP A 38 -1.66 16.93 5.78
CA ASP A 38 -1.50 15.47 5.92
C ASP A 38 -2.14 14.99 7.24
N LEU A 39 -2.01 15.79 8.31
CA LEU A 39 -2.72 15.56 9.57
C LEU A 39 -4.24 15.67 9.40
N PHE A 40 -4.72 16.75 8.77
CA PHE A 40 -6.15 16.94 8.51
C PHE A 40 -6.74 15.75 7.74
N GLN A 41 -6.09 15.37 6.64
CA GLN A 41 -6.49 14.22 5.86
C GLN A 41 -6.48 12.90 6.67
N HIS A 42 -5.49 12.71 7.55
CA HIS A 42 -5.45 11.55 8.42
C HIS A 42 -6.66 11.51 9.35
N LYS A 43 -6.99 12.62 10.01
CA LYS A 43 -8.16 12.71 10.90
C LYS A 43 -9.45 12.39 10.16
N ASN A 44 -9.66 13.02 9.00
CA ASN A 44 -10.86 12.81 8.20
C ASN A 44 -10.99 11.35 7.77
N ASN A 45 -9.90 10.72 7.33
CA ASN A 45 -9.95 9.36 6.80
C ASN A 45 -10.08 8.27 7.86
N ILE A 46 -9.39 8.43 9.00
CA ILE A 46 -9.21 7.36 9.98
C ILE A 46 -10.15 7.52 11.17
N HIS A 47 -10.41 8.76 11.60
CA HIS A 47 -11.22 9.02 12.78
C HIS A 47 -12.66 9.40 12.41
N LEU A 48 -12.85 10.21 11.36
CA LEU A 48 -14.18 10.62 10.92
C LEU A 48 -14.75 9.72 9.81
N ASN A 49 -13.92 8.85 9.22
CA ASN A 49 -14.27 8.00 8.07
C ASN A 49 -14.83 8.78 6.86
N GLU A 50 -14.49 10.05 6.73
CA GLU A 50 -14.90 10.90 5.62
C GLU A 50 -14.20 10.46 4.33
N LYS A 51 -15.02 10.15 3.31
CA LYS A 51 -14.57 9.76 1.97
C LYS A 51 -15.32 10.62 0.95
N PRO A 52 -14.90 11.89 0.76
CA PRO A 52 -15.69 12.85 -0.01
C PRO A 52 -15.72 12.54 -1.52
N PHE A 53 -14.79 11.72 -2.02
CA PHE A 53 -14.68 11.44 -3.45
C PHE A 53 -15.49 10.20 -3.82
N LYS A 54 -16.72 10.39 -4.32
CA LYS A 54 -17.60 9.29 -4.77
C LYS A 54 -17.32 8.90 -6.22
N CYS A 55 -17.44 7.61 -6.52
CA CYS A 55 -17.52 7.10 -7.88
C CYS A 55 -18.91 7.40 -8.46
N ASN A 56 -18.94 8.07 -9.60
CA ASN A 56 -20.18 8.50 -10.26
C ASN A 56 -20.83 7.38 -11.09
N GLU A 57 -20.23 6.18 -11.12
CA GLU A 57 -20.84 5.02 -11.75
C GLU A 57 -21.97 4.51 -10.85
N GLU A 58 -23.20 4.50 -11.38
CA GLU A 58 -24.44 4.23 -10.64
C GLU A 58 -24.39 2.94 -9.82
N ILE A 59 -23.91 1.84 -10.44
CA ILE A 59 -23.82 0.53 -9.78
C ILE A 59 -22.64 0.39 -8.81
N CYS A 60 -21.70 1.35 -8.79
CA CYS A 60 -20.48 1.22 -8.00
C CYS A 60 -20.65 1.71 -6.57
N GLY A 61 -21.20 2.92 -6.40
CA GLY A 61 -21.39 3.56 -5.09
C GLY A 61 -20.13 3.80 -4.24
N LYS A 62 -18.92 3.40 -4.69
CA LYS A 62 -17.70 3.44 -3.88
C LYS A 62 -17.24 4.86 -3.63
N THR A 63 -16.77 5.12 -2.41
CA THR A 63 -16.20 6.40 -1.99
C THR A 63 -14.73 6.26 -1.61
N PHE A 64 -13.98 7.35 -1.81
CA PHE A 64 -12.55 7.42 -1.62
C PHE A 64 -12.18 8.63 -0.77
N ALA A 65 -11.13 8.45 0.02
CA ALA A 65 -10.54 9.49 0.85
C ALA A 65 -9.80 10.57 0.05
N LYS A 66 -9.33 10.24 -1.15
CA LYS A 66 -8.50 11.11 -1.98
C LYS A 66 -8.89 10.99 -3.45
N GLU A 67 -8.81 12.09 -4.17
CA GLU A 67 -9.17 12.16 -5.59
C GLU A 67 -8.35 11.21 -6.47
N TYR A 68 -7.03 11.15 -6.28
CA TYR A 68 -6.19 10.25 -7.09
C TYR A 68 -6.55 8.77 -6.90
N LEU A 69 -7.11 8.39 -5.74
CA LEU A 69 -7.59 7.03 -5.50
C LEU A 69 -8.86 6.76 -6.30
N LEU A 70 -9.79 7.73 -6.35
CA LEU A 70 -10.96 7.68 -7.21
C LEU A 70 -10.56 7.58 -8.68
N ASN A 71 -9.63 8.42 -9.15
CA ASN A 71 -9.16 8.39 -10.54
C ASN A 71 -8.50 7.06 -10.89
N SER A 72 -7.66 6.51 -10.00
CA SER A 72 -7.13 5.16 -10.19
C SER A 72 -8.22 4.08 -10.16
N HIS A 73 -9.27 4.26 -9.37
CA HIS A 73 -10.39 3.33 -9.29
C HIS A 73 -11.24 3.34 -10.56
N LYS A 74 -11.47 4.50 -11.18
CA LYS A 74 -12.24 4.63 -12.43
C LYS A 74 -11.72 3.73 -13.56
N ARG A 75 -10.43 3.41 -13.56
CA ARG A 75 -9.81 2.43 -14.49
C ARG A 75 -10.37 1.01 -14.37
N ILE A 76 -11.05 0.69 -13.27
CA ILE A 76 -11.77 -0.58 -13.14
C ILE A 76 -12.95 -0.61 -14.11
N HIS A 77 -13.66 0.50 -14.27
CA HIS A 77 -14.81 0.65 -15.15
C HIS A 77 -14.39 0.82 -16.61
N SER A 78 -13.46 1.73 -16.90
CA SER A 78 -13.02 2.00 -18.28
C SER A 78 -12.14 0.90 -18.87
N GLY A 79 -11.58 0.03 -18.04
CA GLY A 79 -10.61 -0.98 -18.48
C GLY A 79 -9.21 -0.44 -18.79
N GLU A 80 -8.98 0.88 -18.68
CA GLU A 80 -7.72 1.54 -19.03
C GLU A 80 -6.51 0.95 -18.29
N LYS A 81 -5.45 0.65 -19.04
CA LYS A 81 -4.19 0.07 -18.54
C LYS A 81 -2.99 0.92 -19.00
N PRO A 82 -2.79 2.12 -18.40
CA PRO A 82 -1.82 3.07 -18.91
C PRO A 82 -0.36 2.66 -18.68
N PHE A 83 -0.09 1.65 -17.85
CA PHE A 83 1.27 1.24 -17.52
C PHE A 83 1.65 0.01 -18.32
N ILE A 84 2.47 0.18 -19.34
CA ILE A 84 2.87 -0.85 -20.29
C ILE A 84 4.28 -1.37 -19.92
N CYS A 85 4.50 -2.67 -20.10
CA CYS A 85 5.83 -3.27 -19.97
C CYS A 85 6.74 -2.80 -21.11
N ASP A 86 7.96 -2.41 -20.76
CA ASP A 86 8.98 -1.93 -21.69
C ASP A 86 9.98 -3.00 -22.11
N PHE A 87 9.83 -4.24 -21.62
CA PHE A 87 10.64 -5.37 -22.07
C PHE A 87 10.27 -5.75 -23.50
N ASN A 88 11.29 -5.92 -24.35
CA ASN A 88 11.10 -6.24 -25.76
C ASN A 88 10.30 -7.54 -25.93
N GLY A 89 9.28 -7.51 -26.79
CA GLY A 89 8.36 -8.62 -27.02
C GLY A 89 7.31 -8.84 -25.93
N CYS A 90 7.27 -8.02 -24.87
CA CYS A 90 6.24 -8.10 -23.83
C CYS A 90 5.15 -7.04 -24.03
N ASN A 91 3.92 -7.49 -24.32
CA ASN A 91 2.77 -6.61 -24.53
C ASN A 91 1.90 -6.44 -23.26
N ALA A 92 2.43 -6.78 -22.09
CA ALA A 92 1.67 -6.71 -20.84
C ALA A 92 1.40 -5.26 -20.43
N SER A 93 0.14 -4.96 -20.07
CA SER A 93 -0.28 -3.64 -19.60
C SER A 93 -1.10 -3.73 -18.31
N PHE A 94 -1.01 -2.69 -17.47
CA PHE A 94 -1.49 -2.70 -16.11
C PHE A 94 -2.23 -1.41 -15.73
N LYS A 95 -3.20 -1.54 -14.81
CA LYS A 95 -3.97 -0.41 -14.26
C LYS A 95 -3.18 0.43 -13.23
N ARG A 96 -2.12 -0.14 -12.64
CA ARG A 96 -1.28 0.46 -11.58
C ARG A 96 0.21 0.19 -11.81
N VAL A 97 1.06 1.16 -11.46
CA VAL A 97 2.54 1.06 -11.54
C VAL A 97 3.09 -0.09 -10.70
N SER A 98 2.53 -0.32 -9.51
CA SER A 98 2.97 -1.40 -8.63
C SER A 98 2.79 -2.78 -9.27
N HIS A 99 1.71 -2.99 -10.03
CA HIS A 99 1.48 -4.24 -10.75
C HIS A 99 2.46 -4.41 -11.91
N LEU A 100 2.76 -3.34 -12.64
CA LEU A 100 3.81 -3.36 -13.67
C LEU A 100 5.18 -3.70 -13.06
N SER A 101 5.55 -3.04 -11.95
CA SER A 101 6.83 -3.27 -11.26
C SER A 101 6.96 -4.72 -10.81
N GLN A 102 5.88 -5.26 -10.21
CA GLN A 102 5.81 -6.65 -9.79
C GLN A 102 5.91 -7.61 -10.98
N HIS A 103 5.26 -7.31 -12.11
CA HIS A 103 5.39 -8.11 -13.34
C HIS A 103 6.82 -8.13 -13.85
N LYS A 104 7.48 -6.97 -13.96
CA LYS A 104 8.88 -6.88 -14.40
C LYS A 104 9.81 -7.73 -13.52
N SER A 105 9.68 -7.58 -12.21
CA SER A 105 10.48 -8.34 -11.23
C SER A 105 10.27 -9.85 -11.35
N ASN A 106 9.01 -10.29 -11.49
CA ASN A 106 8.65 -11.71 -11.48
C ASN A 106 8.85 -12.45 -12.80
N VAL A 107 8.84 -11.75 -13.93
CA VAL A 107 8.81 -12.35 -15.28
C VAL A 107 10.11 -12.10 -16.02
N HIS A 108 10.69 -10.91 -15.89
CA HIS A 108 11.81 -10.49 -16.73
C HIS A 108 13.14 -10.43 -15.97
N LEU A 109 13.11 -10.00 -14.71
CA LEU A 109 14.32 -9.87 -13.90
C LEU A 109 14.61 -11.13 -13.08
N ASN A 110 13.61 -12.00 -12.87
CA ASN A 110 13.69 -13.16 -11.99
C ASN A 110 14.35 -12.83 -10.64
N GLU A 111 14.02 -11.66 -10.08
CA GLU A 111 14.64 -11.21 -8.83
C GLU A 111 14.37 -12.22 -7.72
N ARG A 112 15.47 -12.60 -7.05
CA ARG A 112 15.64 -13.49 -5.91
C ARG A 112 14.32 -13.86 -5.23
N LEU A 113 13.81 -15.05 -5.57
CA LEU A 113 12.71 -15.67 -4.83
C LEU A 113 13.00 -15.60 -3.34
N ILE A 114 12.01 -15.14 -2.58
CA ILE A 114 12.10 -14.98 -1.14
C ILE A 114 12.03 -16.37 -0.53
N LYS A 115 13.13 -16.84 0.07
CA LYS A 115 13.19 -18.14 0.74
C LYS A 115 12.44 -18.09 2.06
N CYS A 116 11.81 -19.21 2.43
CA CYS A 116 11.39 -19.39 3.82
C CYS A 116 12.61 -19.41 4.73
N ASP A 117 12.50 -18.76 5.88
CA ASP A 117 13.56 -18.67 6.90
C ASP A 117 13.46 -19.76 7.96
N PHE A 118 12.41 -20.59 7.93
CA PHE A 118 12.28 -21.73 8.82
C PHE A 118 13.31 -22.80 8.47
N PRO A 119 14.06 -23.33 9.46
CA PRO A 119 14.92 -24.49 9.27
C PRO A 119 14.15 -25.62 8.59
N ASP A 120 14.81 -26.30 7.64
CA ASP A 120 14.26 -27.40 6.84
C ASP A 120 13.15 -27.05 5.83
N CYS A 121 12.68 -25.80 5.79
CA CYS A 121 11.72 -25.35 4.78
C CYS A 121 12.40 -24.82 3.52
N LYS A 122 12.39 -25.62 2.44
CA LYS A 122 13.00 -25.25 1.14
C LYS A 122 12.08 -24.42 0.22
N GLN A 123 10.92 -23.97 0.72
CA GLN A 123 9.95 -23.23 -0.09
C GLN A 123 10.44 -21.82 -0.42
N THR A 124 10.13 -21.35 -1.63
CA THR A 124 10.51 -20.03 -2.12
C THR A 124 9.33 -19.33 -2.79
N PHE A 125 9.29 -18.00 -2.71
CA PHE A 125 8.12 -17.22 -3.06
C PHE A 125 8.48 -16.00 -3.92
N LYS A 126 7.63 -15.72 -4.91
CA LYS A 126 7.73 -14.51 -5.74
C LYS A 126 7.24 -13.23 -5.03
N GLN A 127 6.50 -13.37 -3.92
CA GLN A 127 5.90 -12.24 -3.20
C GLN A 127 5.90 -12.48 -1.68
N THR A 128 6.12 -11.43 -0.91
CA THR A 128 6.22 -11.50 0.56
C THR A 128 4.93 -11.95 1.23
N ASN A 129 3.77 -11.50 0.74
CA ASN A 129 2.46 -11.93 1.26
C ASN A 129 2.24 -13.44 1.11
N HIS A 130 2.76 -14.06 0.04
CA HIS A 130 2.68 -15.52 -0.15
C HIS A 130 3.57 -16.25 0.86
N LEU A 131 4.79 -15.74 1.12
CA LEU A 131 5.65 -16.28 2.18
C LEU A 131 4.97 -16.15 3.56
N VAL A 132 4.40 -14.99 3.88
CA VAL A 132 3.69 -14.79 5.16
C VAL A 132 2.51 -15.75 5.30
N ALA A 133 1.70 -15.89 4.25
CA ALA A 133 0.59 -16.84 4.25
C ALA A 133 1.07 -18.29 4.42
N HIS A 134 2.18 -18.67 3.76
CA HIS A 134 2.82 -19.96 3.95
C HIS A 134 3.26 -20.16 5.40
N LYS A 135 4.00 -19.21 5.99
CA LYS A 135 4.43 -19.28 7.39
C LYS A 135 3.24 -19.43 8.32
N ASN A 136 2.19 -18.64 8.13
CA ASN A 136 0.98 -18.67 8.97
C ASN A 136 0.26 -20.02 8.91
N ARG A 137 0.21 -20.65 7.73
CA ARG A 137 -0.50 -21.92 7.51
C ARG A 137 0.32 -23.14 7.91
N VAL A 138 1.62 -23.11 7.63
CA VAL A 138 2.51 -24.28 7.71
C VAL A 138 3.32 -24.28 9.00
N HIS A 139 3.81 -23.12 9.44
CA HIS A 139 4.74 -23.02 10.57
C HIS A 139 4.09 -22.46 11.84
N PHE A 140 3.09 -21.59 11.72
CA PHE A 140 2.43 -20.93 12.85
C PHE A 140 0.97 -21.37 13.06
N LYS A 141 0.53 -22.47 12.42
CA LYS A 141 -0.84 -23.02 12.40
C LYS A 141 -1.64 -22.52 13.63
N LEU A 142 -2.55 -21.56 13.39
CA LEU A 142 -3.39 -20.87 14.38
C LEU A 142 -3.59 -21.68 15.68
N ARG A 143 -2.95 -21.26 16.77
CA ARG A 143 -3.35 -21.63 18.14
C ARG A 143 -4.68 -20.91 18.45
N PHE A 144 -5.74 -21.35 17.80
CA PHE A 144 -7.13 -21.02 18.11
C PHE A 144 -7.93 -22.32 18.14
N LEU A 145 -7.63 -23.16 19.13
CA LEU A 145 -8.62 -24.10 19.66
C LEU A 145 -9.19 -23.42 20.90
N LEU A 146 -10.32 -22.72 20.75
CA LEU A 146 -11.21 -22.44 21.86
C LEU A 146 -12.18 -23.62 21.96
N GLN A 147 -11.84 -24.60 22.81
CA GLN A 147 -12.76 -25.36 23.67
C GLN A 147 -11.98 -26.54 24.27
N GLU A 148 -11.31 -26.32 25.39
CA GLU A 148 -11.45 -27.28 26.47
C GLU A 148 -12.28 -26.60 27.55
N VAL A 149 -13.41 -27.24 27.83
CA VAL A 149 -14.41 -26.87 28.80
C VAL A 149 -13.76 -26.93 30.18
N LEU A 150 -13.65 -25.77 30.83
CA LEU A 150 -13.68 -25.68 32.28
C LEU A 150 -15.16 -25.62 32.67
N ILE A 151 -15.68 -26.76 33.10
CA ILE A 151 -16.65 -27.05 34.18
C ILE A 151 -16.84 -28.57 34.17
#